data_AF-A0A9D6NTC5-F1
#
_entry.id   AF-A0A9D6NTC5-F1
#
_cell.length_a   1.000
_cell.length_b   1.000
_cell.length_c   1.000
_cell.angle_alpha   90.00
_cell.angle_beta   90.00
_cell.angle_gamma   90.00
#
_symmetry.space_group_name_H-M   'P 1'
#
loop_
_entity.id
_entity.type
_entity.pdbx_description
1 polymer ?
#
loop_
_entity_poly.entity_id
_entity_poly.type
_entity_poly.pdbx_seq_one_letter_code
_entity_poly.pdbx_strand_id
1 'polypeptide(L)'
;MILATLGLVFILSASAMLYVAMHKPTATVPNVTGQRLSEAEEMAYQAGLELEVKGRVHHNTLAANTVVEQLPRAGTTVKRGQALRVKVSLGPELGQTSPNR
;
A
#
# COMPACT_ATOMS: atom_id res chain seq x y z
N MET A 1 -8.58 -13.25 -46.48
CA MET A 1 -7.56 -13.37 -45.41
C MET A 1 -7.55 -12.18 -44.44
N ILE A 2 -7.79 -10.95 -44.86
CA ILE A 2 -7.75 -9.74 -43.98
C ILE A 2 -8.92 -9.67 -42.97
N LEU A 3 -10.13 -10.14 -43.33
CA LEU A 3 -11.26 -10.17 -42.39
C LEU A 3 -11.07 -11.19 -41.24
N ALA A 4 -10.34 -12.28 -41.49
CA ALA A 4 -10.13 -13.33 -40.49
C ALA A 4 -9.14 -12.89 -39.39
N THR A 5 -8.15 -12.06 -39.73
CA THR A 5 -7.16 -11.53 -38.77
C THR A 5 -7.74 -10.40 -37.91
N LEU A 6 -8.60 -9.54 -38.47
CA LEU A 6 -9.29 -8.49 -37.72
C LEU A 6 -10.23 -9.06 -36.66
N GLY A 7 -10.96 -10.13 -36.99
CA GLY A 7 -11.80 -10.84 -36.01
C GLY A 7 -10.99 -11.46 -34.87
N LEU A 8 -9.82 -12.02 -35.17
CA LEU A 8 -8.93 -12.63 -34.16
C LEU A 8 -8.37 -11.59 -33.18
N VAL A 9 -7.91 -10.44 -33.67
CA VAL A 9 -7.41 -9.35 -32.82
C VAL A 9 -8.52 -8.79 -31.94
N PHE A 10 -9.74 -8.66 -32.47
CA PHE A 10 -10.89 -8.21 -31.69
C PHE A 10 -11.24 -9.19 -30.57
N ILE A 11 -11.28 -10.49 -30.86
CA ILE A 11 -11.55 -11.54 -29.85
C ILE A 11 -10.44 -11.58 -28.79
N LEU A 12 -9.17 -11.44 -29.16
CA LEU A 12 -8.05 -11.38 -28.20
C LEU A 12 -8.12 -10.12 -27.32
N SER A 13 -8.49 -8.97 -27.90
CA SER A 13 -8.65 -7.73 -27.13
C SER A 13 -9.84 -7.79 -26.17
N ALA A 14 -10.99 -8.32 -26.64
CA ALA A 14 -12.19 -8.47 -25.85
C ALA A 14 -12.03 -9.53 -24.75
N SER A 15 -11.34 -10.63 -25.03
CA SER A 15 -11.04 -11.68 -24.05
C SER A 15 -10.00 -11.23 -23.02
N ALA A 16 -8.97 -10.49 -23.41
CA ALA A 16 -8.06 -9.84 -22.44
C ALA A 16 -8.80 -8.84 -21.55
N MET A 17 -9.69 -8.03 -22.12
CA MET A 17 -10.50 -7.08 -21.37
C MET A 17 -11.50 -7.77 -20.43
N LEU A 18 -12.13 -8.87 -20.87
CA LEU A 18 -13.02 -9.69 -20.05
C LEU A 18 -12.25 -10.46 -18.95
N TYR A 19 -11.03 -10.92 -19.25
CA TYR A 19 -10.16 -11.60 -18.28
C TYR A 19 -9.75 -10.65 -17.15
N VAL A 20 -9.35 -9.42 -17.49
CA VAL A 20 -9.05 -8.34 -16.52
C VAL A 20 -10.30 -7.95 -15.73
N ALA A 21 -11.49 -7.96 -16.36
CA ALA A 21 -12.74 -7.63 -15.68
C ALA A 21 -13.22 -8.72 -14.69
N MET A 22 -12.96 -10.00 -14.97
CA MET A 22 -13.42 -11.14 -14.17
C MET A 22 -12.44 -11.54 -13.06
N HIS A 23 -11.13 -11.32 -13.24
CA HIS A 23 -10.13 -11.50 -12.19
C HIS A 23 -9.98 -10.20 -11.40
N LYS A 24 -10.84 -9.97 -10.40
CA LYS A 24 -10.59 -8.91 -9.41
C LYS A 24 -9.36 -9.31 -8.60
N PRO A 25 -8.15 -8.78 -8.89
CA PRO A 25 -6.95 -9.29 -8.27
C PRO A 25 -7.04 -8.90 -6.79
N THR A 26 -6.82 -9.86 -5.90
CA THR A 26 -6.66 -9.58 -4.48
C THR A 26 -5.18 -9.41 -4.15
N ALA A 27 -4.91 -8.72 -3.06
CA ALA A 27 -3.57 -8.47 -2.55
C ALA A 27 -3.56 -8.74 -1.05
N THR A 28 -2.48 -9.34 -0.56
CA THR A 28 -2.26 -9.52 0.88
C THR A 28 -1.57 -8.28 1.42
N VAL A 29 -2.14 -7.69 2.47
CA VAL A 29 -1.58 -6.49 3.10
C VAL A 29 -0.26 -6.82 3.81
N PRO A 30 0.87 -6.20 3.44
CA PRO A 30 2.14 -6.42 4.11
C PRO A 30 2.13 -5.80 5.52
N ASN A 31 3.04 -6.26 6.37
CA ASN A 31 3.31 -5.62 7.64
C ASN A 31 4.36 -4.50 7.43
N VAL A 32 3.89 -3.26 7.45
CA VAL A 32 4.73 -2.07 7.30
C VAL A 32 4.93 -1.34 8.63
N THR A 33 4.32 -1.80 9.71
CA THR A 33 4.46 -1.18 11.03
C THR A 33 5.89 -1.33 11.53
N GLY A 34 6.48 -0.24 12.02
CA GLY A 34 7.88 -0.17 12.45
C GLY A 34 8.90 -0.02 11.32
N GLN A 35 8.48 -0.08 10.05
CA GLN A 35 9.34 0.12 8.89
C GLN A 35 9.47 1.60 8.54
N ARG A 36 10.52 1.97 7.80
CA ARG A 36 10.63 3.33 7.27
C ARG A 36 9.55 3.57 6.21
N LEU A 37 9.10 4.81 6.08
CA LEU A 37 8.10 5.20 5.09
C LEU A 37 8.49 4.76 3.66
N SER A 38 9.76 4.91 3.28
CA SER A 38 10.26 4.47 1.97
C SER A 38 10.15 2.97 1.75
N GLU A 39 10.49 2.16 2.77
CA GLU A 39 10.37 0.70 2.71
C GLU A 39 8.89 0.28 2.67
N ALA A 40 8.04 0.97 3.43
CA ALA A 40 6.59 0.78 3.42
C ALA A 40 5.98 1.05 2.04
N GLU A 41 6.45 2.09 1.34
CA GLU A 41 6.04 2.43 -0.02
C GLU A 41 6.42 1.33 -1.01
N GLU A 42 7.67 0.84 -0.94
CA GLU A 42 8.13 -0.28 -1.76
C GLU A 42 7.31 -1.55 -1.50
N MET A 43 7.12 -1.94 -0.24
CA MET A 43 6.33 -3.12 0.12
C MET A 43 4.87 -3.02 -0.36
N ALA A 44 4.25 -1.84 -0.22
CA ALA A 44 2.89 -1.61 -0.71
C ALA A 44 2.84 -1.74 -2.23
N TYR A 45 3.78 -1.12 -2.95
CA TYR A 45 3.87 -1.21 -4.41
C TYR A 45 4.05 -2.66 -4.90
N GLN A 46 4.95 -3.43 -4.28
CA GLN A 46 5.16 -4.84 -4.60
C GLN A 46 3.92 -5.70 -4.34
N ALA A 47 3.17 -5.39 -3.27
CA ALA A 47 1.89 -6.02 -2.98
C ALA A 47 0.74 -5.57 -3.91
N GLY A 48 0.96 -4.57 -4.77
CA GLY A 48 -0.07 -3.98 -5.62
C GLY A 48 -1.10 -3.15 -4.84
N LEU A 49 -0.66 -2.50 -3.76
CA LEU A 49 -1.43 -1.58 -2.94
C LEU A 49 -0.93 -0.15 -3.10
N GLU A 50 -1.80 0.82 -2.82
CA GLU A 50 -1.42 2.24 -2.83
C GLU A 50 -1.15 2.69 -1.40
N LEU A 51 0.06 3.18 -1.09
CA LEU A 51 0.33 3.70 0.24
C LEU A 51 -0.21 5.13 0.37
N GLU A 52 -0.93 5.41 1.46
CA GLU A 52 -1.47 6.73 1.75
C GLU A 52 -1.13 7.15 3.18
N VAL A 53 -0.40 8.26 3.34
CA VAL A 53 -0.11 8.81 4.68
C VAL A 53 -1.31 9.61 5.17
N LYS A 54 -2.04 9.08 6.16
CA LYS A 54 -3.22 9.74 6.74
C LYS A 54 -2.92 10.68 7.90
N GLY A 55 -1.71 10.63 8.44
CA GLY A 55 -1.32 11.52 9.52
C GLY A 55 0.12 11.31 9.96
N ARG A 56 0.61 12.27 10.74
CA ARG A 56 1.92 12.19 11.39
C ARG A 56 1.73 12.45 12.88
N VAL A 57 2.39 11.67 13.72
CA VAL A 57 2.23 11.69 15.18
C VAL A 57 3.58 11.68 15.87
N HIS A 58 3.72 12.35 17.01
CA HIS A 58 4.92 12.20 17.83
C HIS A 58 4.96 10.82 18.47
N HIS A 59 6.15 10.21 18.51
CA HIS A 59 6.35 8.89 19.10
C HIS A 59 7.68 8.85 19.85
N ASN A 60 7.64 8.51 21.14
CA ASN A 60 8.81 8.58 22.00
C ASN A 60 9.88 7.53 21.67
N THR A 61 9.48 6.38 21.11
CA THR A 61 10.38 5.26 20.83
C THR A 61 10.68 5.05 19.35
N LEU A 62 9.87 5.59 18.44
CA LEU A 62 10.03 5.37 17.00
C LEU A 62 10.61 6.64 16.38
N ALA A 63 11.70 6.48 15.62
CA ALA A 63 12.33 7.58 14.92
C ALA A 63 11.38 8.26 13.95
N ALA A 64 11.71 9.50 13.57
CA ALA A 64 10.97 10.21 12.54
C ALA A 64 10.97 9.41 11.21
N ASN A 65 9.87 9.50 10.47
CA ASN A 65 9.62 8.78 9.20
C ASN A 65 9.44 7.26 9.33
N THR A 66 9.17 6.75 10.53
CA THR A 66 8.79 5.34 10.76
C THR A 66 7.27 5.19 10.83
N VAL A 67 6.71 4.16 10.20
CA VAL A 67 5.28 3.87 10.29
C VAL A 67 4.92 3.39 11.70
N VAL A 68 3.98 4.09 12.34
CA VAL A 68 3.49 3.79 13.69
C VAL A 68 2.23 2.93 13.65
N GLU A 69 1.39 3.17 12.65
CA GLU A 69 0.09 2.52 12.52
C GLU A 69 -0.19 2.28 11.04
N GLN A 70 -0.82 1.15 10.73
CA GLN A 70 -1.31 0.83 9.40
C GLN A 70 -2.77 0.38 9.43
N LEU A 71 -3.48 0.65 8.33
CA LEU A 71 -4.81 0.15 8.07
C LEU A 71 -5.00 -0.05 6.55
N PRO A 72 -5.40 -1.23 6.06
CA PRO A 72 -5.84 -2.40 6.82
C PRO A 72 -4.71 -3.13 7.57
N ARG A 73 -5.10 -4.06 8.47
CA ARG A 73 -4.13 -4.83 9.26
C ARG A 73 -3.31 -5.76 8.35
N ALA A 74 -2.06 -6.01 8.73
CA ALA A 74 -1.20 -6.96 8.04
C ALA A 74 -1.85 -8.35 7.92
N GLY A 75 -1.58 -9.05 6.81
CA GLY A 75 -2.16 -10.36 6.50
C GLY A 75 -3.61 -10.31 6.01
N THR A 76 -4.29 -9.16 6.07
CA THR A 76 -5.64 -9.02 5.51
C THR A 76 -5.58 -9.16 3.99
N THR A 77 -6.52 -9.89 3.40
CA THR A 77 -6.70 -9.92 1.95
C THR A 77 -7.64 -8.78 1.54
N VAL A 78 -7.16 -7.94 0.64
CA VAL A 78 -7.90 -6.77 0.15
C VAL A 78 -7.94 -6.79 -1.37
N LYS A 79 -8.70 -5.87 -1.97
CA LYS A 79 -8.66 -5.69 -3.42
C LYS A 79 -7.32 -5.05 -3.79
N ARG A 80 -6.70 -5.51 -4.89
CA ARG A 80 -5.54 -4.83 -5.46
C ARG A 80 -5.91 -3.38 -5.80
N GLY A 81 -4.96 -2.47 -5.62
CA GLY A 81 -5.17 -1.03 -5.73
C GLY A 81 -5.89 -0.40 -4.52
N GLN A 82 -6.19 -1.17 -3.47
CA GLN A 82 -6.74 -0.59 -2.25
C GLN A 82 -5.67 0.24 -1.52
N ALA A 83 -6.09 1.36 -0.94
CA ALA A 83 -5.24 2.21 -0.14
C ALA A 83 -4.83 1.53 1.19
N LEU A 84 -3.52 1.38 1.39
CA LEU A 84 -2.88 1.09 2.67
C LEU A 84 -2.57 2.41 3.38
N ARG A 85 -3.43 2.76 4.33
CA ARG A 85 -3.33 4.00 5.09
C ARG A 85 -2.35 3.82 6.23
N VAL A 86 -1.42 4.75 6.38
CA VAL A 86 -0.41 4.72 7.44
C VAL A 86 -0.39 6.02 8.24
N LYS A 87 0.00 5.92 9.51
CA LYS A 87 0.46 7.06 10.31
C LYS A 87 1.95 6.96 10.52
N VAL A 88 2.63 8.09 10.42
CA VAL A 88 4.10 8.15 10.45
C VAL A 88 4.57 8.91 11.69
N SER A 89 5.66 8.45 12.29
CA SER A 89 6.28 9.09 13.44
C SER A 89 6.97 10.39 13.03
N LEU A 90 6.80 11.42 13.85
CA LEU A 90 7.57 12.67 13.84
C LEU A 90 8.81 12.60 14.75
N GLY A 91 9.02 11.46 15.42
CA GLY A 91 9.99 11.32 16.50
C GLY A 91 9.46 11.81 17.85
N PRO A 92 10.30 11.78 18.90
CA PRO A 92 9.94 12.25 20.23
C PRO A 92 9.56 13.74 20.20
N GLU A 93 8.59 14.12 21.02
CA GLU A 93 8.27 15.53 21.22
C GLU A 93 9.42 16.19 22.01
N LEU A 94 10.09 17.17 21.40
CA LEU A 94 11.29 17.85 21.95
C LEU A 94 11.03 18.62 23.27
N GLY A 95 9.82 18.59 23.82
CA GLY A 95 9.44 19.23 25.09
C GLY A 95 9.12 18.29 26.25
N GLN A 96 9.10 16.96 26.04
CA GLN A 96 8.72 15.99 27.09
C GLN A 96 9.89 15.16 27.65
N THR A 97 11.14 15.53 27.37
CA THR A 97 12.23 15.23 28.30
C THR A 97 12.00 16.06 29.55
N SER A 98 11.08 15.61 30.40
CA SER A 98 10.95 16.08 31.77
C SER A 98 12.34 15.96 32.41
N PRO A 99 13.00 17.08 32.77
CA PRO A 99 14.12 17.01 33.68
C PRO A 99 13.51 16.74 35.05
N ASN A 100 13.17 15.49 35.34
CA ASN A 100 12.74 15.09 36.68
C ASN A 100 13.99 15.06 37.57
N ARG A 101 14.32 16.23 38.13
CA ARG A 101 15.29 16.45 39.19
C ARG A 101 14.74 15.91 40.50
#